data_AF-A0A0N1I684-F1
#
_entry.id   AF-A0A0N1I684-F1
#
_cell.length_a   1.000
_cell.length_b   1.000
_cell.length_c   1.000
_cell.angle_alpha   90.00
_cell.angle_beta   90.00
_cell.angle_gamma   90.00
#
_symmetry.space_group_name_H-M   'P 1'
#
loop_
_entity.id
_entity.type
_entity.pdbx_description
1 polymer ?
#
loop_
_entity_poly.entity_id
_entity_poly.type
_entity_poly.pdbx_seq_one_letter_code
_entity_poly.pdbx_strand_id
1 'polypeptide(L)'
;MQPLFLLIDIDNTLYEYSETGFNDEMHDRIFSFAEKNLGISTAQAEQLSRKYFMNYGLSLYGYVKEYKVNPKEYSDYVHHCSYDKLKYNEPLVAMLQSMQYRPEGAVAGDEDSVTGGVDHLYYFTNANRSHARRVLDPQGLRPIFTRPRHAGSPIKEYHRLDDEAGFEDQVEWLGFSYEDQWRLTQPDFANKPMRRAYEAIYRAIEDQIAEETALLQDIGNAAGASASSPSAQLVHSRRTHLHPRNVVMVDDSLINLDAPLELGWSAVWYAHDNLTLPTDPAVNACAPLYAAAIASGRLEVIHHILELKSAVQRIREANMKASADGEKGC
;
A
#
# COMPACT_ATOMS: atom_id res chain seq x y z
N MET A 1 -12.06 5.66 19.81
CA MET A 1 -12.41 4.91 18.59
C MET A 1 -11.18 4.12 18.17
N GLN A 2 -11.29 2.86 17.72
CA GLN A 2 -10.10 2.03 17.45
C GLN A 2 -9.34 2.53 16.21
N PRO A 3 -8.00 2.66 16.26
CA PRO A 3 -7.17 3.05 15.13
C PRO A 3 -7.24 2.08 13.95
N LEU A 4 -7.12 2.59 12.72
CA LEU A 4 -6.97 1.77 11.50
C LEU A 4 -5.68 2.07 10.75
N PHE A 5 -5.09 1.00 10.22
CA PHE A 5 -3.95 1.04 9.30
C PHE A 5 -4.46 0.75 7.89
N LEU A 6 -4.38 1.72 6.98
CA LEU A 6 -4.80 1.59 5.59
C LEU A 6 -3.55 1.43 4.71
N LEU A 7 -3.49 0.33 3.95
CA LEU A 7 -2.53 0.13 2.87
C LEU A 7 -3.28 0.27 1.55
N ILE A 8 -2.86 1.22 0.71
CA ILE A 8 -3.53 1.51 -0.56
C ILE A 8 -2.59 1.32 -1.74
N ASP A 9 -3.05 0.60 -2.75
CA ASP A 9 -2.34 0.51 -4.02
C ASP A 9 -2.28 1.86 -4.76
N ILE A 10 -1.37 1.97 -5.73
CA ILE A 10 -1.18 3.20 -6.50
C ILE A 10 -1.81 3.04 -7.90
N ASP A 11 -1.25 2.12 -8.68
CA ASP A 11 -1.54 1.96 -10.09
C ASP A 11 -2.98 1.50 -10.31
N ASN A 12 -3.74 2.21 -11.15
CA ASN A 12 -5.17 1.94 -11.37
C ASN A 12 -6.04 2.00 -10.09
N THR A 13 -5.53 2.55 -8.98
CA THR A 13 -6.26 2.72 -7.72
C THR A 13 -6.40 4.20 -7.34
N LEU A 14 -5.28 4.94 -7.29
CA LEU A 14 -5.27 6.38 -6.97
C LEU A 14 -5.52 7.26 -8.21
N TYR A 15 -5.53 6.65 -9.39
CA TYR A 15 -5.89 7.19 -10.69
C TYR A 15 -6.36 6.02 -11.55
N GLU A 16 -7.02 6.28 -12.67
CA GLU A 16 -7.42 5.20 -13.58
C GLU A 16 -6.46 5.08 -14.77
N TYR A 17 -6.23 3.85 -15.23
CA TYR A 17 -5.51 3.63 -16.48
C TYR A 17 -6.23 4.23 -17.69
N SER A 18 -7.56 4.34 -17.64
CA SER A 18 -8.38 5.00 -18.66
C SER A 18 -7.97 6.48 -18.87
N GLU A 19 -7.47 7.15 -17.82
CA GLU A 19 -7.08 8.56 -17.83
C GLU A 19 -5.63 8.76 -18.31
N THR A 20 -4.75 7.79 -18.03
CA THR A 20 -3.30 7.90 -18.24
C THR A 20 -2.80 7.10 -19.45
N GLY A 21 -3.46 5.99 -19.79
CA GLY A 21 -2.97 5.02 -20.76
C GLY A 21 -1.72 4.27 -20.30
N PHE A 22 -1.37 4.32 -18.99
CA PHE A 22 -0.20 3.62 -18.48
C PHE A 22 -0.25 2.12 -18.69
N ASN A 23 -1.44 1.51 -18.66
CA ASN A 23 -1.61 0.08 -18.93
C ASN A 23 -0.97 -0.32 -20.27
N ASP A 24 -1.33 0.38 -21.34
CA ASP A 24 -0.84 0.09 -22.70
C ASP A 24 0.66 0.36 -22.79
N GLU A 25 1.13 1.50 -22.26
CA GLU A 25 2.54 1.86 -22.28
C GLU A 25 3.40 0.86 -21.50
N MET A 26 2.96 0.43 -20.32
CA MET A 26 3.67 -0.56 -19.51
C MET A 26 3.65 -1.93 -20.18
N HIS A 27 2.53 -2.36 -20.77
CA HIS A 27 2.47 -3.63 -21.52
C HIS A 27 3.45 -3.66 -22.69
N ASP A 28 3.45 -2.62 -23.53
CA ASP A 28 4.37 -2.52 -24.66
C ASP A 28 5.84 -2.53 -24.21
N ARG A 29 6.14 -1.89 -23.08
CA ARG A 29 7.48 -1.89 -22.48
C ARG A 29 7.86 -3.25 -21.92
N ILE A 30 6.96 -3.97 -21.26
CA ILE A 30 7.22 -5.33 -20.78
C ILE A 30 7.62 -6.23 -21.95
N PHE A 31 6.88 -6.17 -23.06
CA PHE A 31 7.16 -6.98 -24.24
C PHE A 31 8.49 -6.56 -24.87
N SER A 32 8.68 -5.26 -25.09
CA SER A 32 9.93 -4.72 -25.64
C SER A 32 11.16 -5.08 -24.80
N PHE A 33 11.03 -5.08 -23.48
CA PHE A 33 12.10 -5.49 -22.56
C PHE A 33 12.44 -6.97 -22.76
N ALA A 34 11.43 -7.83 -22.78
CA ALA A 34 11.62 -9.26 -22.94
C ALA A 34 12.21 -9.61 -24.30
N GLU A 35 11.76 -8.98 -25.39
CA GLU A 35 12.36 -9.17 -26.73
C GLU A 35 13.85 -8.81 -26.74
N LYS A 36 14.19 -7.62 -26.23
CA LYS A 36 15.58 -7.12 -26.24
C LYS A 36 16.51 -7.94 -25.35
N ASN A 37 16.05 -8.35 -24.17
CA ASN A 37 16.91 -8.99 -23.17
C ASN A 37 16.90 -10.51 -23.26
N LEU A 38 15.84 -11.13 -23.79
CA LEU A 38 15.70 -12.59 -23.88
C LEU A 38 15.82 -13.11 -25.33
N GLY A 39 15.81 -12.23 -26.34
CA GLY A 39 15.91 -12.62 -27.75
C GLY A 39 14.68 -13.37 -28.27
N ILE A 40 13.53 -13.14 -27.67
CA ILE A 40 12.24 -13.76 -28.05
C ILE A 40 11.40 -12.81 -28.91
N SER A 41 10.36 -13.32 -29.57
CA SER A 41 9.40 -12.49 -30.31
C SER A 41 8.37 -11.82 -29.40
N THR A 42 7.71 -10.76 -29.89
CA THR A 42 6.65 -10.05 -29.14
C THR A 42 5.55 -10.99 -28.69
N ALA A 43 5.11 -11.89 -29.58
CA ALA A 43 4.09 -12.89 -29.27
C ALA A 43 4.53 -13.87 -28.17
N GLN A 44 5.81 -14.24 -28.15
CA GLN A 44 6.36 -15.06 -27.06
C GLN A 44 6.46 -14.27 -25.75
N ALA A 45 6.85 -12.99 -25.81
CA ALA A 45 6.89 -12.11 -24.65
C ALA A 45 5.50 -11.89 -24.04
N GLU A 46 4.49 -11.69 -24.87
CA GLU A 46 3.09 -11.59 -24.44
C GLU A 46 2.62 -12.88 -23.74
N GLN A 47 2.85 -14.03 -24.37
CA GLN A 47 2.50 -15.33 -23.79
C GLN A 47 3.21 -15.59 -22.46
N LEU A 48 4.50 -15.25 -22.35
CA LEU A 48 5.26 -15.39 -21.11
C LEU A 48 4.77 -14.44 -20.03
N SER A 49 4.55 -13.16 -20.35
CA SER A 49 4.03 -12.17 -19.41
C SER A 49 2.68 -12.61 -18.85
N ARG A 50 1.76 -13.06 -19.72
CA ARG A 50 0.46 -13.58 -19.31
C ARG A 50 0.61 -14.82 -18.44
N LYS A 51 1.46 -15.78 -18.82
CA LYS A 51 1.75 -16.98 -18.02
C LYS A 51 2.25 -16.60 -16.62
N TYR A 52 3.19 -15.66 -16.53
CA TYR A 52 3.75 -15.23 -15.25
C TYR A 52 2.74 -14.46 -14.40
N PHE A 53 1.95 -13.59 -15.00
CA PHE A 53 0.85 -12.93 -14.31
C PHE A 53 -0.16 -13.95 -13.76
N MET A 54 -0.59 -14.93 -14.56
CA MET A 54 -1.53 -15.97 -14.10
C MET A 54 -0.95 -16.86 -13.00
N ASN A 55 0.35 -17.17 -13.06
CA ASN A 55 0.99 -18.07 -12.10
C ASN A 55 1.43 -17.38 -10.80
N TYR A 56 1.77 -16.09 -10.87
CA TYR A 56 2.44 -15.39 -9.78
C TYR A 56 1.76 -14.08 -9.37
N GLY A 57 0.76 -13.60 -10.13
CA GLY A 57 0.13 -12.28 -9.96
C GLY A 57 1.01 -11.10 -10.37
N LEU A 58 2.25 -11.34 -10.82
CA LEU A 58 3.18 -10.32 -11.28
C LEU A 58 4.18 -10.92 -12.29
N SER A 59 4.28 -10.32 -13.48
CA SER A 59 5.14 -10.81 -14.55
C SER A 59 6.64 -10.75 -14.22
N LEU A 60 7.07 -9.68 -13.53
CA LEU A 60 8.45 -9.47 -13.07
C LEU A 60 8.99 -10.68 -12.30
N TYR A 61 8.18 -11.26 -11.40
CA TYR A 61 8.62 -12.40 -10.59
C TYR A 61 9.03 -13.59 -11.47
N GLY A 62 8.28 -13.87 -12.54
CA GLY A 62 8.62 -14.93 -13.48
C GLY A 62 9.91 -14.65 -14.24
N TYR A 63 10.10 -13.41 -14.72
CA TYR A 63 11.31 -13.00 -15.42
C TYR A 63 12.56 -13.12 -14.54
N VAL A 64 12.49 -12.73 -13.27
CA VAL A 64 13.63 -12.87 -12.35
C VAL A 64 13.89 -14.34 -12.01
N LYS A 65 12.84 -15.12 -11.73
CA LYS A 65 12.98 -16.51 -11.33
C LYS A 65 13.55 -17.38 -12.45
N GLU A 66 12.98 -17.28 -13.65
CA GLU A 66 13.29 -18.14 -14.80
C GLU A 66 14.44 -17.61 -15.66
N TYR A 67 14.56 -16.29 -15.84
CA TYR A 67 15.56 -15.69 -16.73
C TYR A 67 16.65 -14.87 -16.02
N LYS A 68 16.64 -14.79 -14.68
CA LYS A 68 17.63 -14.03 -13.89
C LYS A 68 17.72 -12.56 -14.28
N VAL A 69 16.61 -12.01 -14.77
CA VAL A 69 16.48 -10.58 -15.06
C VAL A 69 16.79 -9.77 -13.80
N ASN A 70 17.56 -8.68 -13.97
CA ASN A 70 17.77 -7.72 -12.90
C ASN A 70 16.45 -6.95 -12.66
N PRO A 71 15.89 -7.02 -11.45
CA PRO A 71 14.60 -6.40 -11.17
C PRO A 71 14.62 -4.88 -11.26
N LYS A 72 15.74 -4.23 -10.94
CA LYS A 72 15.87 -2.76 -11.03
C LYS A 72 15.86 -2.34 -12.48
N GLU A 73 16.67 -2.98 -13.33
CA GLU A 73 16.72 -2.67 -14.76
C GLU A 73 15.37 -2.89 -15.45
N TYR A 74 14.66 -3.97 -15.09
CA TYR A 74 13.31 -4.23 -15.59
C TYR A 74 12.34 -3.14 -15.15
N SER A 75 12.27 -2.87 -13.84
CA SER A 75 11.28 -1.94 -13.30
C SER A 75 11.55 -0.51 -13.76
N ASP A 76 12.81 -0.07 -13.86
CA ASP A 76 13.16 1.24 -14.41
C ASP A 76 12.73 1.35 -15.88
N TYR A 77 12.96 0.32 -16.68
CA TYR A 77 12.56 0.31 -18.09
C TYR A 77 11.04 0.33 -18.29
N VAL A 78 10.32 -0.53 -17.55
CA VAL A 78 8.87 -0.69 -17.67
C VAL A 78 8.12 0.54 -17.18
N HIS A 79 8.57 1.15 -16.09
CA HIS A 79 7.94 2.35 -15.53
C HIS A 79 8.47 3.66 -16.12
N HIS A 80 9.25 3.62 -17.21
CA HIS A 80 9.72 4.82 -17.89
C HIS A 80 8.59 5.45 -18.75
N CYS A 81 7.46 5.77 -18.12
CA CYS A 81 6.24 6.25 -18.78
C CYS A 81 6.20 7.78 -18.97
N SER A 82 5.29 8.27 -19.81
CA SER A 82 4.98 9.71 -19.88
C SER A 82 3.96 10.13 -18.82
N TYR A 83 4.41 10.84 -17.79
CA TYR A 83 3.57 11.27 -16.67
C TYR A 83 2.74 12.55 -16.94
N ASP A 84 2.80 13.10 -18.16
CA ASP A 84 2.23 14.42 -18.51
C ASP A 84 0.69 14.48 -18.37
N LYS A 85 0.03 13.31 -18.39
CA LYS A 85 -1.43 13.23 -18.26
C LYS A 85 -1.90 13.30 -16.81
N LEU A 86 -1.01 13.06 -15.84
CA LEU A 86 -1.35 13.18 -14.42
C LEU A 86 -1.52 14.65 -14.04
N LYS A 87 -2.56 14.93 -13.27
CA LYS A 87 -2.92 16.28 -12.84
C LYS A 87 -3.26 16.28 -11.36
N TYR A 88 -3.19 17.44 -10.76
CA TYR A 88 -3.62 17.65 -9.38
C TYR A 88 -5.07 17.17 -9.20
N ASN A 89 -5.28 16.25 -8.24
CA ASN A 89 -6.57 15.63 -8.01
C ASN A 89 -7.16 16.15 -6.69
N GLU A 90 -7.74 17.35 -6.74
CA GLU A 90 -8.31 18.03 -5.57
C GLU A 90 -9.35 17.17 -4.82
N PRO A 91 -10.32 16.50 -5.49
CA PRO A 91 -11.28 15.66 -4.80
C PRO A 91 -10.63 14.49 -4.04
N LEU A 92 -9.62 13.83 -4.64
CA LEU A 92 -8.92 12.72 -4.00
C LEU A 92 -8.08 13.18 -2.81
N VAL A 93 -7.32 14.28 -2.98
CA VAL A 93 -6.54 14.89 -1.90
C VAL A 93 -7.45 15.26 -0.74
N ALA A 94 -8.55 15.95 -1.02
CA ALA A 94 -9.52 16.35 0.00
C ALA A 94 -10.16 15.14 0.69
N MET A 95 -10.51 14.08 -0.06
CA MET A 95 -11.06 12.85 0.53
C MET A 95 -10.06 12.21 1.49
N LEU A 96 -8.83 11.95 1.05
CA LEU A 96 -7.78 11.30 1.86
C LEU A 96 -7.43 12.12 3.11
N GLN A 97 -7.31 13.45 2.99
CA GLN A 97 -7.13 14.34 4.14
C GLN A 97 -8.35 14.28 5.09
N SER A 98 -9.57 14.23 4.54
CA SER A 98 -10.80 14.17 5.33
C SER A 98 -11.09 12.81 5.98
N MET A 99 -10.36 11.75 5.63
CA MET A 99 -10.38 10.47 6.35
C MET A 99 -9.68 10.58 7.72
N GLN A 100 -9.55 11.81 8.25
CA GLN A 100 -8.84 12.23 9.46
C GLN A 100 -7.40 11.75 9.54
N TYR A 101 -6.75 11.61 8.37
CA TYR A 101 -5.31 11.64 8.33
C TYR A 101 -4.85 13.00 8.86
N ARG A 102 -4.27 13.03 10.05
CA ARG A 102 -3.51 14.18 10.52
C ARG A 102 -2.07 13.95 10.06
N PRO A 103 -1.51 14.79 9.16
CA PRO A 103 -0.09 14.76 8.90
C PRO A 103 0.67 14.94 10.23
N GLU A 104 1.64 14.09 10.50
CA GLU A 104 2.53 14.27 11.65
C GLU A 104 3.27 15.61 11.48
N GLY A 105 2.92 16.61 12.31
CA GLY A 105 3.46 17.98 12.22
C GLY A 105 2.45 19.11 12.01
N ALA A 106 1.14 18.83 11.92
CA ALA A 106 0.12 19.87 11.96
C ALA A 106 0.19 20.66 13.28
N VAL A 107 0.27 21.99 13.20
CA VAL A 107 0.31 22.89 14.36
C VAL A 107 -0.95 22.69 15.19
N ALA A 108 -0.79 22.54 16.51
CA ALA A 108 -1.88 22.50 17.47
C ALA A 108 -2.66 23.83 17.45
N GLY A 109 -3.65 23.91 16.55
CA GLY A 109 -4.73 24.87 16.58
C GLY A 109 -6.01 24.11 16.90
N ASP A 110 -6.60 24.41 18.05
CA ASP A 110 -7.76 23.81 18.69
C ASP A 110 -7.61 22.36 19.20
N GLU A 111 -7.57 22.26 20.54
CA GLU A 111 -7.57 21.03 21.34
C GLU A 111 -8.91 20.28 21.35
N ASP A 112 -9.88 20.67 20.52
CA ASP A 112 -11.17 19.98 20.45
C ASP A 112 -11.30 19.11 19.18
N SER A 113 -11.26 17.79 19.41
CA SER A 113 -11.67 16.70 18.53
C SER A 113 -10.75 16.32 17.35
N VAL A 114 -9.95 15.27 17.52
CA VAL A 114 -9.81 14.24 16.46
C VAL A 114 -9.78 12.88 17.13
N THR A 115 -10.91 12.21 17.09
CA THR A 115 -11.03 10.78 17.36
C THR A 115 -12.00 10.22 16.34
N GLY A 116 -11.53 9.76 15.17
CA GLY A 116 -12.45 9.18 14.20
C GLY A 116 -12.00 8.79 12.78
N GLY A 117 -10.72 8.77 12.40
CA GLY A 117 -10.31 8.44 11.02
C GLY A 117 -9.12 7.50 10.89
N VAL A 118 -8.62 7.27 9.67
CA VAL A 118 -7.45 6.44 9.35
C VAL A 118 -6.21 7.05 9.98
N ASP A 119 -5.66 6.35 10.96
CA ASP A 119 -4.57 6.86 11.78
C ASP A 119 -3.22 6.69 11.06
N HIS A 120 -3.09 5.66 10.23
CA HIS A 120 -1.91 5.41 9.41
C HIS A 120 -2.28 5.04 7.99
N LEU A 121 -1.79 5.82 7.04
CA LEU A 121 -2.00 5.62 5.61
C LEU A 121 -0.64 5.33 4.95
N TYR A 122 -0.54 4.17 4.31
CA TYR A 122 0.63 3.73 3.58
C TYR A 122 0.24 3.45 2.13
N TYR A 123 1.07 3.84 1.16
CA TYR A 123 0.95 3.22 -0.16
C TYR A 123 1.58 1.82 -0.13
N PHE A 124 1.07 0.90 -0.95
CA PHE A 124 1.61 -0.44 -1.10
C PHE A 124 1.50 -0.91 -2.55
N THR A 125 2.58 -0.75 -3.32
CA THR A 125 2.59 -0.92 -4.78
C THR A 125 3.63 -1.95 -5.24
N ASN A 126 3.34 -2.62 -6.36
CA ASN A 126 4.30 -3.43 -7.11
C ASN A 126 5.18 -2.61 -8.07
N ALA A 127 4.95 -1.30 -8.18
CA ALA A 127 5.80 -0.39 -8.92
C ALA A 127 7.09 -0.05 -8.16
N ASN A 128 8.07 0.50 -8.89
CA ASN A 128 9.29 1.04 -8.27
C ASN A 128 9.03 2.38 -7.59
N ARG A 129 9.95 2.76 -6.70
CA ARG A 129 9.83 4.01 -5.94
C ARG A 129 9.79 5.22 -6.86
N SER A 130 10.61 5.24 -7.91
CA SER A 130 10.64 6.31 -8.90
C SER A 130 9.25 6.57 -9.50
N HIS A 131 8.59 5.49 -9.94
CA HIS A 131 7.25 5.52 -10.51
C HIS A 131 6.24 6.03 -9.49
N ALA A 132 6.22 5.45 -8.28
CA ALA A 132 5.33 5.89 -7.22
C ALA A 132 5.43 7.41 -6.97
N ARG A 133 6.65 7.95 -6.92
CA ARG A 133 6.88 9.40 -6.75
C ARG A 133 6.36 10.21 -7.93
N ARG A 134 6.70 9.80 -9.16
CA ARG A 134 6.27 10.48 -10.40
C ARG A 134 4.76 10.40 -10.61
N VAL A 135 4.08 9.43 -10.00
CA VAL A 135 2.63 9.34 -9.96
C VAL A 135 2.02 10.24 -8.88
N LEU A 136 2.54 10.17 -7.65
CA LEU A 136 1.95 10.84 -6.49
C LEU A 136 2.18 12.36 -6.49
N ASP A 137 3.33 12.82 -6.98
CA ASP A 137 3.71 14.24 -6.94
C ASP A 137 2.77 15.13 -7.78
N PRO A 138 2.52 14.85 -9.08
CA PRO A 138 1.64 15.69 -9.90
C PRO A 138 0.19 15.72 -9.43
N GLN A 139 -0.26 14.66 -8.73
CA GLN A 139 -1.60 14.55 -8.19
C GLN A 139 -1.81 15.30 -6.87
N GLY A 140 -0.73 15.83 -6.27
CA GLY A 140 -0.78 16.51 -4.96
C GLY A 140 -0.80 15.56 -3.77
N LEU A 141 -0.51 14.27 -3.98
CA LEU A 141 -0.60 13.22 -2.95
C LEU A 141 0.68 13.08 -2.12
N ARG A 142 1.79 13.66 -2.58
CA ARG A 142 3.08 13.64 -1.86
C ARG A 142 2.97 14.00 -0.38
N PRO A 143 2.31 15.09 0.05
CA PRO A 143 2.24 15.45 1.47
C PRO A 143 1.41 14.48 2.33
N ILE A 144 0.64 13.58 1.70
CA ILE A 144 -0.15 12.55 2.37
C ILE A 144 0.71 11.31 2.67
N PHE A 145 1.64 10.99 1.77
CA PHE A 145 2.52 9.82 1.87
C PHE A 145 3.96 10.17 2.28
N THR A 146 4.18 11.35 2.86
CA THR A 146 5.50 11.73 3.35
C THR A 146 5.41 12.40 4.71
N ARG A 147 6.48 12.27 5.51
CA ARG A 147 6.70 13.06 6.73
C ARG A 147 8.14 13.58 6.79
N PRO A 148 8.41 14.68 7.51
CA PRO A 148 9.78 15.15 7.70
C PRO A 148 10.65 14.10 8.38
N ARG A 149 11.90 13.95 7.97
CA ARG A 149 12.85 13.08 8.68
C ARG A 149 13.42 13.78 9.91
N HIS A 150 13.58 13.02 10.99
CA HIS A 150 14.31 13.51 12.16
C HIS A 150 15.79 13.67 11.82
N ALA A 151 16.37 14.80 12.24
CA ALA A 151 17.79 15.06 12.07
C ALA A 151 18.61 13.96 12.76
N GLY A 152 19.55 13.35 12.02
CA GLY A 152 20.39 12.26 12.53
C GLY A 152 19.81 10.85 12.35
N SER A 153 18.55 10.70 11.90
CA SER A 153 18.04 9.38 11.50
C SER A 153 18.88 8.83 10.33
N PRO A 154 19.30 7.55 10.36
CA PRO A 154 20.06 6.97 9.28
C PRO A 154 19.32 7.11 7.95
N ILE A 155 20.06 7.44 6.89
CA ILE A 155 19.53 7.40 5.52
C ILE A 155 19.14 5.95 5.26
N LYS A 156 17.83 5.68 5.24
CA LYS A 156 17.33 4.39 4.80
C LYS A 156 17.84 4.19 3.36
N GLU A 157 18.36 3.00 3.04
CA GLU A 157 19.06 2.67 1.77
C GLU A 157 18.26 2.94 0.49
N TYR A 158 17.01 3.38 0.63
CA TYR A 158 16.03 3.70 -0.39
C TYR A 158 16.33 4.98 -1.18
N HIS A 159 17.30 5.78 -0.74
CA HIS A 159 17.72 7.00 -1.41
C HIS A 159 19.02 6.72 -2.15
N ARG A 160 18.93 6.03 -3.28
CA ARG A 160 20.10 5.79 -4.12
C ARG A 160 20.29 6.97 -5.07
N LEU A 161 21.54 7.30 -5.34
CA LEU A 161 21.91 8.32 -6.33
C LEU A 161 21.46 7.95 -7.75
N ASP A 162 21.14 6.68 -8.00
CA ASP A 162 20.72 6.12 -9.28
C ASP A 162 19.19 5.95 -9.43
N ASP A 163 18.41 6.53 -8.52
CA ASP A 163 16.94 6.60 -8.67
C ASP A 163 16.60 7.66 -9.74
N GLU A 164 15.78 7.30 -10.73
CA GLU A 164 15.41 8.25 -11.79
C GLU A 164 14.57 9.44 -11.27
N ALA A 165 13.88 9.29 -10.13
CA ALA A 165 13.20 10.39 -9.45
C ALA A 165 14.15 11.28 -8.63
N GLY A 166 15.46 10.95 -8.63
CA GLY A 166 16.51 11.66 -7.93
C GLY A 166 16.60 11.28 -6.45
N PHE A 167 17.77 11.57 -5.87
CA PHE A 167 18.03 11.40 -4.44
C PHE A 167 17.21 12.38 -3.61
N GLU A 168 16.73 11.94 -2.45
CA GLU A 168 15.95 12.76 -1.53
C GLU A 168 16.16 12.28 -0.10
N ASP A 169 16.61 13.11 0.83
CA ASP A 169 16.84 12.69 2.23
C ASP A 169 16.07 13.51 3.27
N GLN A 170 15.27 14.46 2.80
CA GLN A 170 14.53 15.41 3.64
C GLN A 170 13.25 14.82 4.22
N VAL A 171 12.65 13.84 3.52
CA VAL A 171 11.38 13.23 3.90
C VAL A 171 11.50 11.71 4.00
N GLU A 172 10.64 11.14 4.83
CA GLU A 172 10.39 9.71 4.88
C GLU A 172 9.08 9.45 4.14
N TRP A 173 9.13 8.48 3.22
CA TRP A 173 7.94 8.03 2.50
C TRP A 173 7.18 6.99 3.31
N LEU A 174 5.87 7.18 3.42
CA LEU A 174 4.93 6.31 4.11
C LEU A 174 4.37 5.31 3.11
N GLY A 175 5.13 4.25 2.86
CA GLY A 175 4.67 3.16 2.02
C GLY A 175 5.76 2.19 1.60
N PHE A 176 5.36 1.22 0.80
CA PHE A 176 6.18 0.08 0.42
C PHE A 176 6.11 -0.14 -1.09
N SER A 177 7.22 0.10 -1.78
CA SER A 177 7.37 -0.19 -3.22
C SER A 177 7.83 -1.63 -3.43
N TYR A 178 8.00 -2.08 -4.69
CA TYR A 178 8.50 -3.43 -4.96
C TYR A 178 9.88 -3.68 -4.31
N GLU A 179 10.76 -2.67 -4.30
CA GLU A 179 12.09 -2.76 -3.68
C GLU A 179 11.99 -3.05 -2.18
N ASP A 180 11.04 -2.41 -1.50
CA ASP A 180 10.78 -2.63 -0.08
C ASP A 180 10.28 -4.04 0.18
N GLN A 181 9.32 -4.51 -0.63
CA GLN A 181 8.80 -5.87 -0.54
C GLN A 181 9.91 -6.91 -0.68
N TRP A 182 10.81 -6.74 -1.65
CA TRP A 182 11.89 -7.67 -1.93
C TRP A 182 12.91 -7.71 -0.81
N ARG A 183 13.33 -6.53 -0.34
CA ARG A 183 14.26 -6.42 0.78
C ARG A 183 13.70 -7.06 2.04
N LEU A 184 12.43 -6.79 2.36
CA LEU A 184 11.78 -7.31 3.57
C LEU A 184 11.52 -8.83 3.52
N THR A 185 11.57 -9.44 2.34
CA THR A 185 11.30 -10.87 2.16
C THR A 185 12.55 -11.70 1.84
N GLN A 186 13.73 -11.09 1.85
CA GLN A 186 14.99 -11.82 1.64
C GLN A 186 15.12 -13.02 2.61
N PRO A 187 15.72 -14.14 2.16
CA PRO A 187 16.40 -14.33 0.87
C PRO A 187 15.44 -14.60 -0.31
N ASP A 188 14.19 -14.98 -0.05
CA ASP A 188 13.23 -15.34 -1.10
C ASP A 188 12.30 -14.15 -1.38
N PHE A 189 12.64 -13.37 -2.41
CA PHE A 189 11.89 -12.15 -2.76
C PHE A 189 10.43 -12.40 -3.07
N ALA A 190 9.54 -11.53 -2.59
CA ALA A 190 8.09 -11.59 -2.82
C ALA A 190 7.48 -10.23 -3.19
N ASN A 191 6.30 -10.28 -3.81
CA ASN A 191 5.43 -9.13 -4.03
C ASN A 191 3.98 -9.47 -3.76
N LYS A 192 3.07 -8.47 -3.75
CA LYS A 192 1.65 -8.72 -3.99
C LYS A 192 1.47 -9.57 -5.26
N PRO A 193 0.64 -10.63 -5.26
CA PRO A 193 -0.30 -11.07 -4.21
C PRO A 193 0.26 -12.12 -3.22
N MET A 194 1.56 -12.38 -3.19
CA MET A 194 2.15 -13.43 -2.34
C MET A 194 2.00 -13.10 -0.85
N ARG A 195 1.36 -14.00 -0.08
CA ARG A 195 1.11 -13.84 1.36
C ARG A 195 2.29 -13.32 2.18
N ARG A 196 3.50 -13.86 1.94
CA ARG A 196 4.73 -13.45 2.63
C ARG A 196 5.07 -11.96 2.46
N ALA A 197 4.66 -11.32 1.36
CA ALA A 197 4.85 -9.88 1.18
C ALA A 197 4.05 -9.10 2.22
N TYR A 198 2.76 -9.45 2.41
CA TYR A 198 1.88 -8.83 3.40
C TYR A 198 2.36 -9.08 4.83
N GLU A 199 2.79 -10.31 5.14
CA GLU A 199 3.35 -10.65 6.45
C GLU A 199 4.63 -9.83 6.74
N ALA A 200 5.48 -9.63 5.73
CA ALA A 200 6.70 -8.83 5.85
C ALA A 200 6.40 -7.34 6.01
N ILE A 201 5.40 -6.81 5.29
CA ILE A 201 4.94 -5.42 5.47
C ILE A 201 4.36 -5.21 6.88
N TYR A 202 3.55 -6.15 7.37
CA TYR A 202 2.99 -6.08 8.72
C TYR A 202 4.09 -5.98 9.78
N ARG A 203 5.09 -6.87 9.70
CA ARG A 203 6.27 -6.86 10.58
C ARG A 203 7.06 -5.56 10.45
N ALA A 204 7.22 -5.02 9.24
CA ALA A 204 7.91 -3.75 9.05
C ALA A 204 7.18 -2.58 9.75
N ILE A 205 5.84 -2.60 9.80
CA ILE A 205 5.07 -1.61 10.56
C ILE A 205 5.24 -1.85 12.07
N GLU A 206 5.25 -3.11 12.54
CA GLU A 206 5.56 -3.45 13.95
C GLU A 206 6.93 -2.91 14.36
N ASP A 207 7.95 -3.14 13.55
CA ASP A 207 9.32 -2.70 13.77
C ASP A 207 9.43 -1.17 13.79
N GLN A 208 8.78 -0.47 12.85
CA GLN A 208 8.72 1.00 12.84
C GLN A 208 8.11 1.56 14.14
N ILE A 209 7.03 0.96 14.63
CA ILE A 209 6.41 1.36 15.90
C ILE A 209 7.35 1.12 17.07
N ALA A 210 8.07 -0.01 17.08
CA ALA A 210 9.02 -0.34 18.14
C ALA A 210 10.23 0.63 18.15
N GLU A 211 10.79 0.94 16.98
CA GLU A 211 11.88 1.89 16.81
C GLU A 211 11.49 3.30 17.30
N GLU A 212 10.32 3.79 16.90
CA GLU A 212 9.82 5.08 17.35
C GLU A 212 9.52 5.09 18.86
N THR A 213 9.04 3.98 19.41
CA THR A 213 8.84 3.83 20.86
C THR A 213 10.16 3.98 21.60
N ALA A 214 11.22 3.31 21.14
CA ALA A 214 12.55 3.38 21.74
C ALA A 214 13.14 4.80 21.65
N LEU A 215 13.05 5.43 20.46
CA LEU A 215 13.55 6.78 20.24
C LEU A 215 12.90 7.81 21.19
N LEU A 216 11.57 7.73 21.36
CA LEU A 216 10.85 8.63 22.27
C LEU A 216 11.19 8.38 23.75
N GLN A 217 11.47 7.13 24.13
CA GLN A 217 11.95 6.81 25.49
C GLN A 217 13.32 7.42 25.74
N ASP A 218 14.25 7.30 24.79
CA ASP A 218 15.59 7.87 24.90
C ASP A 218 15.57 9.40 24.99
N ILE A 219 14.76 10.06 24.16
CA ILE A 219 14.55 11.53 24.22
C ILE A 219 13.94 11.93 25.56
N GLY A 220 12.92 11.19 26.04
CA GLY A 220 12.27 11.45 27.32
C GLY A 220 13.24 11.34 28.51
N ASN A 221 14.08 10.31 28.51
CA ASN A 221 15.13 10.08 29.51
C ASN A 221 16.19 11.19 29.50
N ALA A 222 16.59 11.66 28.31
CA ALA A 222 17.59 12.72 28.17
C ALA A 222 17.05 14.12 28.53
N ALA A 223 15.78 14.41 28.24
CA ALA A 223 15.15 15.72 28.43
C ALA A 223 14.44 15.90 29.79
N GLY A 224 14.36 14.85 30.62
CA GLY A 224 13.55 14.87 31.84
C GLY A 224 12.05 15.10 31.57
N ALA A 225 11.59 14.77 30.36
CA ALA A 225 10.24 15.05 29.88
C ALA A 225 9.24 13.99 30.35
N SER A 226 8.01 14.43 30.65
CA SER A 226 6.89 13.56 31.04
C SER A 226 6.51 12.61 29.91
N ALA A 227 6.16 11.36 30.26
CA ALA A 227 5.64 10.31 29.37
C ALA A 227 4.28 10.65 28.69
N SER A 228 3.83 11.90 28.78
CA SER A 228 2.51 12.40 28.34
C SER A 228 2.57 13.29 27.09
N SER A 229 3.65 13.28 26.31
CA SER A 229 3.72 14.06 25.07
C SER A 229 2.74 13.52 24.01
N PRO A 230 2.18 14.36 23.12
CA PRO A 230 1.30 13.91 22.04
C PRO A 230 1.94 12.82 21.15
N SER A 231 3.23 12.93 20.87
CA SER A 231 4.00 11.92 20.10
C SER A 231 4.08 10.58 20.83
N ALA A 232 4.29 10.58 22.16
CA ALA A 232 4.32 9.36 22.96
C ALA A 232 2.94 8.68 23.02
N GLN A 233 1.86 9.46 23.12
CA GLN A 233 0.49 8.95 23.08
C GLN A 233 0.14 8.33 21.72
N LEU A 234 0.58 8.95 20.61
CA LEU A 234 0.38 8.43 19.25
C LEU A 234 1.11 7.11 19.03
N VAL A 235 2.39 7.02 19.41
CA VAL A 235 3.17 5.77 19.28
C VAL A 235 2.59 4.67 20.19
N HIS A 236 2.17 5.00 21.40
CA HIS A 236 1.50 4.06 22.29
C HIS A 236 0.19 3.53 21.67
N SER A 237 -0.64 4.42 21.15
CA SER A 237 -1.89 4.05 20.46
C SER A 237 -1.64 3.12 19.29
N ARG A 238 -0.64 3.42 18.44
CA ARG A 238 -0.21 2.54 17.36
C ARG A 238 0.12 1.13 17.85
N ARG A 239 0.96 1.06 18.88
CA ARG A 239 1.44 -0.22 19.43
C ARG A 239 0.30 -1.06 20.00
N THR A 240 -0.67 -0.45 20.66
CA THR A 240 -1.78 -1.19 21.27
C THR A 240 -2.83 -1.64 20.26
N HIS A 241 -2.86 -1.05 19.07
CA HIS A 241 -3.93 -1.26 18.10
C HIS A 241 -3.49 -1.86 16.76
N LEU A 242 -2.19 -2.02 16.51
CA LEU A 242 -1.73 -2.83 15.38
C LEU A 242 -2.12 -4.29 15.63
N HIS A 243 -3.20 -4.70 14.97
CA HIS A 243 -3.77 -6.05 15.03
C HIS A 243 -4.33 -6.34 13.63
N PRO A 244 -4.29 -7.59 13.10
CA PRO A 244 -4.78 -7.91 11.76
C PRO A 244 -6.17 -7.31 11.43
N ARG A 245 -7.13 -7.45 12.35
CA ARG A 245 -8.49 -6.85 12.24
C ARG A 245 -8.54 -5.33 12.02
N ASN A 246 -7.49 -4.59 12.37
CA ASN A 246 -7.41 -3.14 12.23
C ASN A 246 -6.62 -2.70 10.99
N VAL A 247 -6.20 -3.65 10.15
CA VAL A 247 -5.53 -3.39 8.89
C VAL A 247 -6.54 -3.51 7.75
N VAL A 248 -6.50 -2.55 6.83
CA VAL A 248 -7.36 -2.51 5.64
C VAL A 248 -6.47 -2.42 4.40
N MET A 249 -6.62 -3.38 3.47
CA MET A 249 -5.98 -3.33 2.15
C MET A 249 -6.93 -2.72 1.11
N VAL A 250 -6.46 -1.79 0.29
CA VAL A 250 -7.21 -1.22 -0.83
C VAL A 250 -6.46 -1.52 -2.12
N ASP A 251 -7.11 -2.18 -3.05
CA ASP A 251 -6.51 -2.59 -4.32
C ASP A 251 -7.59 -2.74 -5.39
N ASP A 252 -7.27 -2.45 -6.65
CA ASP A 252 -8.16 -2.71 -7.79
C ASP A 252 -8.10 -4.18 -8.24
N SER A 253 -6.97 -4.84 -8.01
CA SER A 253 -6.76 -6.23 -8.37
C SER A 253 -7.28 -7.17 -7.28
N LEU A 254 -8.37 -7.86 -7.55
CA LEU A 254 -9.04 -8.72 -6.56
C LEU A 254 -8.11 -9.80 -5.97
N ILE A 255 -7.18 -10.35 -6.76
CA ILE A 255 -6.20 -11.35 -6.28
C ILE A 255 -5.25 -10.80 -5.19
N ASN A 256 -5.00 -9.48 -5.18
CA ASN A 256 -4.18 -8.83 -4.16
C ASN A 256 -4.91 -8.73 -2.81
N LEU A 257 -6.20 -9.07 -2.74
CA LEU A 257 -7.00 -9.02 -1.51
C LEU A 257 -7.12 -10.38 -0.82
N ASP A 258 -6.78 -11.47 -1.50
CA ASP A 258 -6.86 -12.84 -0.97
C ASP A 258 -6.04 -13.00 0.31
N ALA A 259 -4.74 -12.74 0.23
CA ALA A 259 -3.84 -12.89 1.37
C ALA A 259 -4.19 -11.97 2.56
N PRO A 260 -4.50 -10.67 2.38
CA PRO A 260 -5.04 -9.83 3.45
C PRO A 260 -6.25 -10.45 4.15
N LEU A 261 -7.25 -10.89 3.38
CA LEU A 261 -8.47 -11.45 3.94
C LEU A 261 -8.22 -12.75 4.73
N GLU A 262 -7.31 -13.60 4.25
CA GLU A 262 -6.86 -14.81 4.96
C GLU A 262 -6.02 -14.51 6.21
N LEU A 263 -5.28 -13.40 6.22
CA LEU A 263 -4.53 -12.92 7.39
C LEU A 263 -5.46 -12.30 8.45
N GLY A 264 -6.76 -12.18 8.16
CA GLY A 264 -7.74 -11.58 9.05
C GLY A 264 -7.81 -10.06 8.94
N TRP A 265 -7.26 -9.48 7.87
CA TRP A 265 -7.42 -8.06 7.55
C TRP A 265 -8.81 -7.82 6.96
N SER A 266 -9.17 -6.55 6.88
CA SER A 266 -10.25 -6.07 6.04
C SER A 266 -9.70 -5.62 4.68
N ALA A 267 -10.58 -5.47 3.71
CA ALA A 267 -10.23 -5.05 2.36
C ALA A 267 -11.31 -4.17 1.73
N VAL A 268 -10.89 -3.26 0.86
CA VAL A 268 -11.75 -2.52 -0.06
C VAL A 268 -11.31 -2.87 -1.47
N TRP A 269 -12.20 -3.47 -2.25
CA TRP A 269 -11.96 -3.75 -3.65
C TRP A 269 -12.45 -2.57 -4.50
N TYR A 270 -11.55 -1.95 -5.25
CA TYR A 270 -11.93 -0.99 -6.29
C TYR A 270 -12.26 -1.74 -7.58
N ALA A 271 -13.54 -2.02 -7.76
CA ALA A 271 -14.05 -2.74 -8.91
C ALA A 271 -14.32 -1.78 -10.08
N HIS A 272 -13.34 -1.66 -10.98
CA HIS A 272 -13.51 -0.99 -12.28
C HIS A 272 -14.61 -1.63 -13.13
N ASP A 273 -15.14 -0.88 -14.10
CA ASP A 273 -16.10 -1.35 -15.09
C ASP A 273 -17.37 -2.04 -14.53
N ASN A 274 -17.74 -1.70 -13.29
CA ASN A 274 -18.83 -2.35 -12.55
C ASN A 274 -18.67 -3.88 -12.43
N LEU A 275 -17.42 -4.36 -12.37
CA LEU A 275 -17.12 -5.75 -12.08
C LEU A 275 -17.77 -6.18 -10.75
N THR A 276 -18.25 -7.41 -10.71
CA THR A 276 -18.87 -7.99 -9.51
C THR A 276 -17.99 -9.10 -8.96
N LEU A 277 -18.11 -9.33 -7.64
CA LEU A 277 -17.35 -10.38 -6.98
C LEU A 277 -17.72 -11.74 -7.58
N PRO A 278 -16.74 -12.61 -7.84
CA PRO A 278 -17.02 -13.97 -8.27
C PRO A 278 -17.72 -14.73 -7.13
N THR A 279 -18.84 -15.35 -7.44
CA THR A 279 -19.64 -16.12 -6.46
C THR A 279 -19.50 -17.63 -6.63
N ASP A 280 -18.98 -18.10 -7.76
CA ASP A 280 -18.84 -19.52 -8.07
C ASP A 280 -17.41 -20.02 -7.76
N PRO A 281 -17.24 -20.93 -6.78
CA PRO A 281 -15.94 -21.53 -6.45
C PRO A 281 -15.28 -22.29 -7.61
N ALA A 282 -16.06 -22.75 -8.60
CA ALA A 282 -15.51 -23.40 -9.79
C ALA A 282 -14.85 -22.40 -10.75
N VAL A 283 -15.25 -21.13 -10.70
CA VAL A 283 -14.66 -20.04 -11.51
C VAL A 283 -13.53 -19.35 -10.75
N ASN A 284 -13.70 -19.15 -9.44
CA ASN A 284 -12.68 -18.56 -8.58
C ASN A 284 -12.67 -19.28 -7.24
N ALA A 285 -11.56 -19.94 -6.91
CA ALA A 285 -11.42 -20.73 -5.68
C ALA A 285 -11.59 -19.90 -4.39
N CYS A 286 -11.38 -18.59 -4.45
CA CYS A 286 -11.53 -17.65 -3.33
C CYS A 286 -12.96 -17.11 -3.17
N ALA A 287 -13.92 -17.47 -4.04
CA ALA A 287 -15.31 -17.03 -3.93
C ALA A 287 -15.93 -17.24 -2.52
N PRO A 288 -15.72 -18.37 -1.82
CA PRO A 288 -16.19 -18.54 -0.44
C PRO A 288 -15.53 -17.57 0.55
N LEU A 289 -14.25 -17.24 0.36
CA LEU A 289 -13.53 -16.28 1.20
C LEU A 289 -14.15 -14.88 1.06
N TYR A 290 -14.43 -14.44 -0.18
CA TYR A 290 -15.07 -13.15 -0.43
C TYR A 290 -16.47 -13.08 0.17
N ALA A 291 -17.27 -14.13 -0.01
CA ALA A 291 -18.62 -14.19 0.55
C ALA A 291 -18.61 -14.09 2.09
N ALA A 292 -17.70 -14.82 2.75
CA ALA A 292 -17.55 -14.74 4.21
C ALA A 292 -17.05 -13.37 4.67
N ALA A 293 -16.13 -12.75 3.92
CA ALA A 293 -15.61 -11.42 4.22
C ALA A 293 -16.72 -10.35 4.11
N ILE A 294 -17.51 -10.35 3.04
CA ILE A 294 -18.68 -9.48 2.85
C ILE A 294 -19.69 -9.67 3.99
N ALA A 295 -20.03 -10.92 4.32
CA ALA A 295 -21.00 -11.22 5.38
C ALA A 295 -20.54 -10.70 6.76
N SER A 296 -19.22 -10.70 7.01
CA SER A 296 -18.63 -10.16 8.23
C SER A 296 -18.36 -8.64 8.20
N GLY A 297 -18.63 -7.97 7.08
CA GLY A 297 -18.33 -6.54 6.88
C GLY A 297 -16.82 -6.23 6.74
N ARG A 298 -15.99 -7.24 6.45
CA ARG A 298 -14.53 -7.09 6.27
C ARG A 298 -14.12 -6.83 4.83
N LEU A 299 -14.99 -7.09 3.86
CA LEU A 299 -14.76 -6.73 2.45
C LEU A 299 -15.83 -5.73 2.03
N GLU A 300 -15.40 -4.61 1.47
CA GLU A 300 -16.27 -3.62 0.82
C GLU A 300 -15.91 -3.53 -0.66
N VAL A 301 -16.89 -3.22 -1.50
CA VAL A 301 -16.69 -3.01 -2.94
C VAL A 301 -17.05 -1.56 -3.25
N ILE A 302 -16.18 -0.87 -3.97
CA ILE A 302 -16.39 0.47 -4.47
C ILE A 302 -16.20 0.50 -5.99
N HIS A 303 -16.86 1.43 -6.66
CA HIS A 303 -16.76 1.62 -8.12
C HIS A 303 -16.17 2.98 -8.49
N HIS A 304 -15.92 3.83 -7.49
CA HIS A 304 -15.19 5.07 -7.62
C HIS A 304 -14.32 5.30 -6.38
N ILE A 305 -13.07 5.72 -6.56
CA ILE A 305 -12.12 5.88 -5.43
C ILE A 305 -12.66 6.82 -4.33
N LEU A 306 -13.47 7.82 -4.68
CA LEU A 306 -14.09 8.74 -3.73
C LEU A 306 -15.09 8.09 -2.74
N GLU A 307 -15.50 6.85 -2.97
CA GLU A 307 -16.32 6.07 -2.04
C GLU A 307 -15.51 5.45 -0.89
N LEU A 308 -14.17 5.43 -1.00
CA LEU A 308 -13.26 4.77 -0.08
C LEU A 308 -13.49 5.21 1.38
N LYS A 309 -13.69 6.50 1.62
CA LYS A 309 -13.96 7.03 2.97
C LYS A 309 -15.16 6.34 3.61
N SER A 310 -16.25 6.23 2.87
CA SER A 310 -17.49 5.60 3.34
C SER A 310 -17.32 4.09 3.54
N ALA A 311 -16.58 3.42 2.65
CA ALA A 311 -16.25 2.00 2.78
C ALA A 311 -15.42 1.70 4.04
N VAL A 312 -14.35 2.47 4.27
CA VAL A 312 -13.51 2.33 5.48
C VAL A 312 -14.30 2.58 6.76
N GLN A 313 -15.25 3.53 6.73
CA GLN A 313 -16.13 3.78 7.88
C GLN A 313 -17.02 2.56 8.19
N ARG A 314 -17.60 1.92 7.16
CA ARG A 314 -18.41 0.69 7.35
C ARG A 314 -17.58 -0.48 7.90
N ILE A 315 -16.37 -0.69 7.38
CA ILE A 315 -15.43 -1.68 7.91
C ILE A 315 -15.14 -1.44 9.39
N ARG A 316 -14.87 -0.19 9.77
CA ARG A 316 -14.61 0.17 11.17
C ARG A 316 -15.78 -0.20 12.07
N GLU A 317 -16.99 0.13 11.65
CA GLU A 317 -18.22 -0.19 12.38
C GLU A 317 -18.42 -1.70 12.53
N ALA A 318 -18.14 -2.48 11.48
CA ALA A 318 -18.19 -3.94 11.53
C ALA A 318 -17.17 -4.52 12.52
N ASN A 319 -15.92 -4.05 12.48
CA ASN A 319 -14.85 -4.53 13.35
C ASN A 319 -15.10 -4.20 14.84
N MET A 320 -15.71 -3.04 15.12
CA MET A 320 -16.13 -2.67 16.49
C MET A 320 -17.24 -3.59 17.01
N LYS A 321 -18.25 -3.90 16.19
CA LYS A 321 -19.34 -4.82 16.57
C LYS A 321 -18.80 -6.22 16.86
N ALA A 322 -17.96 -6.76 15.99
CA ALA A 322 -17.36 -8.08 16.16
C ALA A 322 -16.52 -8.20 17.44
N SER A 323 -15.82 -7.13 17.83
CA SER A 323 -15.03 -7.11 19.08
C SER A 323 -15.92 -7.14 20.33
N ALA A 324 -17.04 -6.40 20.31
CA ALA A 324 -17.99 -6.37 21.43
C ALA A 324 -18.75 -7.70 21.63
N ASP A 325 -19.03 -8.43 20.55
CA ASP A 325 -19.71 -9.73 20.61
C ASP A 325 -18.76 -10.86 21.10
N GLY A 326 -17.47 -10.77 20.77
CA GLY A 326 -16.44 -11.70 21.26
C GLY A 326 -16.17 -11.59 22.77
N GLU A 327 -16.30 -10.40 23.36
CA GLU A 327 -16.11 -10.17 24.80
C GLU A 327 -17.30 -10.63 25.66
N LYS A 328 -18.51 -10.73 25.09
CA LYS A 328 -19.72 -11.19 25.80
C LYS A 328 -19.88 -12.72 25.82
N GLY A 329 -19.09 -13.44 25.02
CA GLY A 329 -19.18 -14.90 24.86
C GLY A 329 -18.14 -15.71 25.66
N CYS A 330 -17.31 -15.06 26.47
CA CYS A 330 -16.29 -15.70 27.32
C CYS A 330 -16.66 -15.58 28.81
#